data_AF-A0AAP0K8A7-F1
#
_entry.id   AF-A0AAP0K8A7-F1
#
_cell.length_a   1.000
_cell.length_b   1.000
_cell.length_c   1.000
_cell.angle_alpha   90.00
_cell.angle_beta   90.00
_cell.angle_gamma   90.00
#
_symmetry.space_group_name_H-M   'P 1'
#
loop_
_entity.id
_entity.type
_entity.pdbx_description
1 polymer ?
#
loop_
_entity_poly.entity_id
_entity_poly.type
_entity_poly.pdbx_seq_one_letter_code
_entity_poly.pdbx_strand_id
1 'polypeptide(L)'
;MNVEIENMSEQLSCWQRFGAGLSEKSASMEEPEATAVGGGGVDRAGVESSKTNSLGWRWNKDPRLEILGFRGIFPSDTTPPLVEADKETDELNYLLRRVEKGVPEGSTEIPKGEAIPLEYNLAGLNAISFDKGCYVGQELIARTHHHGVIRKRLFALRFFDNNGKEVEQEVAPGSEVVDASSNNKIGSVNNRTWVLRVGSIETRRSLERVKQIEH
;
A
#
# COMPACT_ATOMS: atom_id res chain seq x y z
N MET A 1 25.17 -16.93 -8.88
CA MET A 1 25.50 -15.69 -8.14
C MET A 1 25.66 -16.10 -6.69
N ASN A 2 26.79 -15.77 -6.05
CA ASN A 2 26.96 -16.01 -4.62
C ASN A 2 26.47 -14.75 -3.90
N VAL A 3 25.45 -14.89 -3.06
CA VAL A 3 24.81 -13.77 -2.36
C VAL A 3 24.73 -14.16 -0.89
N GLU A 4 25.21 -13.27 -0.02
CA GLU A 4 25.05 -13.40 1.43
C GLU A 4 23.77 -12.68 1.86
N ILE A 5 22.98 -13.32 2.72
CA ILE A 5 21.71 -12.79 3.23
C ILE A 5 21.80 -12.77 4.75
N GLU A 6 21.64 -11.59 5.34
CA GLU A 6 21.65 -11.36 6.78
C GLU A 6 20.28 -10.85 7.24
N ASN A 7 19.88 -11.23 8.45
CA ASN A 7 18.68 -10.69 9.09
C ASN A 7 19.03 -9.43 9.89
N MET A 8 18.41 -8.31 9.52
CA MET A 8 18.63 -6.99 10.12
C MET A 8 17.49 -6.54 11.05
N SER A 9 16.53 -7.41 11.40
CA SER A 9 15.32 -7.03 12.13
C SER A 9 15.57 -6.45 13.53
N GLU A 10 16.64 -6.87 14.19
CA GLU A 10 17.02 -6.37 15.52
C GLU A 10 17.73 -5.01 15.45
N GLN A 11 18.40 -4.74 14.33
CA GLN A 11 19.27 -3.57 14.18
C GLN A 11 18.53 -2.39 13.55
N LEU A 12 17.52 -2.66 12.73
CA LEU A 12 16.81 -1.65 11.94
C LEU A 12 15.31 -1.71 12.19
N SER A 13 14.71 -0.52 12.29
CA SER A 13 13.27 -0.32 12.39
C SER A 13 12.73 0.37 11.14
N CYS A 14 11.56 -0.05 10.68
CA CYS A 14 10.84 0.57 9.58
C CYS A 14 9.87 1.62 10.11
N TRP A 15 9.91 2.81 9.52
CA TRP A 15 9.09 3.94 9.92
C TRP A 15 8.22 4.46 8.79
N GLN A 16 7.03 4.96 9.15
CA GLN A 16 6.17 5.72 8.24
C GLN A 16 5.97 7.14 8.73
N ARG A 17 6.11 8.09 7.81
CA ARG A 17 5.80 9.50 8.05
C ARG A 17 4.72 9.96 7.07
N PHE A 18 3.59 10.42 7.59
CA PHE A 18 2.40 10.68 6.80
C PHE A 18 1.53 11.80 7.43
N GLY A 19 0.70 12.49 6.63
CA GLY A 19 -0.11 13.62 7.10
C GLY A 19 -0.08 14.85 6.17
N ALA A 20 -0.79 15.91 6.55
CA ALA A 20 -0.80 17.18 5.82
C ALA A 20 0.47 18.02 6.10
N GLY A 21 0.87 18.88 5.15
CA GLY A 21 2.00 19.80 5.34
C GLY A 21 3.40 19.17 5.23
N LEU A 22 3.51 17.96 4.67
CA LEU A 22 4.80 17.30 4.42
C LEU A 22 5.59 17.91 3.25
N SER A 23 5.04 18.92 2.57
CA SER A 23 5.53 19.41 1.26
C SER A 23 6.55 20.55 1.28
N GLU A 24 6.88 21.20 2.40
CA GLU A 24 7.71 22.44 2.33
C GLU A 24 8.96 22.48 3.22
N LYS A 25 9.03 21.75 4.34
CA LYS A 25 10.28 21.68 5.14
C LYS A 25 11.35 20.74 4.56
N SER A 26 11.00 20.00 3.52
CA SER A 26 11.89 19.06 2.82
C SER A 26 12.53 19.67 1.57
N ALA A 27 12.05 20.85 1.13
CA ALA A 27 12.29 21.39 -0.21
C ALA A 27 13.33 22.51 -0.27
N SER A 28 13.82 23.03 0.87
CA SER A 28 14.86 24.07 0.87
C SER A 28 16.22 23.49 1.23
N MET A 29 16.97 23.04 0.23
CA MET A 29 18.43 23.22 0.13
C MET A 29 18.91 22.78 -1.26
N GLU A 30 19.44 23.74 -2.01
CA GLU A 30 19.85 23.72 -3.41
C GLU A 30 20.86 22.61 -3.78
N GLU A 31 20.73 22.08 -5.00
CA GLU A 31 21.68 21.15 -5.65
C GLU A 31 22.89 21.91 -6.24
N PRO A 32 24.12 21.37 -6.24
CA PRO A 32 25.22 21.92 -7.02
C PRO A 32 25.22 21.35 -8.45
N GLU A 33 25.43 22.23 -9.44
CA GLU A 33 25.54 21.89 -10.86
C GLU A 33 26.65 20.87 -11.15
N ALA A 34 26.31 19.80 -11.86
CA ALA A 34 27.26 18.90 -12.51
C ALA A 34 27.28 19.14 -14.03
N THR A 35 28.40 19.68 -14.52
CA THR A 35 28.72 19.90 -15.93
C THR A 35 28.81 18.57 -16.69
N ALA A 36 27.96 18.40 -17.70
CA ALA A 36 27.96 17.25 -18.60
C ALA A 36 28.79 17.53 -19.87
N VAL A 37 29.60 16.55 -20.30
CA VAL A 37 30.06 16.40 -21.68
C VAL A 37 29.62 15.02 -22.19
N GLY A 38 28.83 14.99 -23.26
CA GLY A 38 28.51 13.80 -24.07
C GLY A 38 27.06 13.33 -23.96
N GLY A 39 26.21 13.76 -24.90
CA GLY A 39 24.76 13.57 -24.87
C GLY A 39 24.22 12.26 -25.45
N GLY A 40 23.01 11.91 -25.00
CA GLY A 40 22.19 10.82 -25.54
C GLY A 40 21.01 10.48 -24.64
N GLY A 41 20.04 11.40 -24.51
CA GLY A 41 18.68 11.20 -23.98
C GLY A 41 18.54 10.41 -22.67
N VAL A 42 18.53 11.09 -21.52
CA VAL A 42 18.27 10.48 -20.21
C VAL A 42 17.24 11.35 -19.48
N ASP A 43 16.09 10.76 -19.13
CA ASP A 43 15.05 11.43 -18.35
C ASP A 43 15.57 11.67 -16.92
N ARG A 44 15.84 12.95 -16.61
CA ARG A 44 16.44 13.42 -15.35
C ARG A 44 15.39 13.56 -14.25
N ALA A 45 14.93 12.44 -13.71
CA ALA A 45 14.09 12.43 -12.51
C ALA A 45 14.49 11.27 -11.60
N GLY A 46 15.62 11.39 -10.89
CA GLY A 46 16.01 10.36 -9.93
C GLY A 46 17.48 10.32 -9.58
N VAL A 47 18.11 11.45 -9.31
CA VAL A 47 19.41 11.47 -8.65
C VAL A 47 19.43 12.66 -7.69
N GLU A 48 19.87 12.39 -6.46
CA GLU A 48 20.19 13.33 -5.36
C GLU A 48 19.08 13.80 -4.40
N SER A 49 18.96 13.04 -3.30
CA SER A 49 18.30 13.45 -2.05
C SER A 49 19.16 13.04 -0.86
N SER A 50 20.39 13.58 -0.79
CA SER A 50 21.42 13.13 0.16
C SER A 50 21.85 14.24 1.11
N LYS A 51 21.10 14.46 2.19
CA LYS A 51 21.72 14.87 3.46
C LYS A 51 21.64 13.70 4.42
N THR A 52 22.70 12.93 4.30
CA THR A 52 23.08 11.76 5.08
C THR A 52 23.44 12.21 6.50
N ASN A 53 22.87 11.60 7.55
CA ASN A 53 23.72 11.27 8.70
C ASN A 53 24.90 10.45 8.12
N SER A 54 26.10 10.46 8.69
CA SER A 54 27.31 9.78 8.14
C SER A 54 27.11 8.31 7.72
N LEU A 55 25.97 7.71 8.06
CA LEU A 55 25.47 6.37 7.74
C LEU A 55 24.50 6.27 6.52
N GLY A 56 24.08 7.37 5.87
CA GLY A 56 23.31 7.34 4.61
C GLY A 56 21.77 7.20 4.71
N TRP A 57 21.19 7.10 5.90
CA TRP A 57 19.74 6.91 6.11
C TRP A 57 18.90 8.10 5.63
N ARG A 58 17.80 7.83 4.90
CA ARG A 58 16.89 8.86 4.38
C ARG A 58 15.43 8.43 4.35
N TRP A 59 14.54 9.43 4.40
CA TRP A 59 13.13 9.27 4.07
C TRP A 59 12.94 9.20 2.55
N ASN A 60 12.16 8.24 2.08
CA ASN A 60 11.83 8.05 0.66
C ASN A 60 10.31 8.12 0.49
N LYS A 61 9.81 8.64 -0.64
CA LYS A 61 8.35 8.61 -0.92
C LYS A 61 7.86 7.16 -0.91
N ASP A 62 6.67 6.92 -0.37
CA ASP A 62 6.05 5.60 -0.45
C ASP A 62 5.79 5.26 -1.93
N PRO A 63 6.32 4.14 -2.44
CA PRO A 63 6.26 3.84 -3.87
C PRO A 63 4.86 3.44 -4.34
N ARG A 64 3.94 3.13 -3.42
CA ARG A 64 2.60 2.63 -3.76
C ARG A 64 1.66 3.78 -4.11
N LEU A 65 1.60 4.80 -3.25
CA LEU A 65 0.78 5.99 -3.43
C LEU A 65 1.39 7.19 -2.69
N GLU A 66 1.41 8.36 -3.32
CA GLU A 66 1.94 9.59 -2.70
C GLU A 66 1.20 9.97 -1.42
N ILE A 67 -0.12 9.70 -1.36
CA ILE A 67 -0.92 9.99 -0.18
C ILE A 67 -0.40 9.25 1.06
N LEU A 68 0.28 8.11 0.92
CA LEU A 68 0.81 7.38 2.06
C LEU A 68 2.00 8.10 2.72
N GLY A 69 2.66 9.04 2.03
CA GLY A 69 3.74 9.85 2.59
C GLY A 69 5.11 9.24 2.33
N PHE A 70 5.93 9.10 3.37
CA PHE A 70 7.33 8.68 3.29
C PHE A 70 7.65 7.47 4.16
N ARG A 71 8.50 6.60 3.64
CA ARG A 71 9.08 5.43 4.29
C ARG A 71 10.52 5.72 4.69
N GLY A 72 10.95 5.21 5.83
CA GLY A 72 12.34 5.26 6.23
C GLY A 72 12.74 4.00 6.98
N ILE A 73 14.01 3.63 6.86
CA ILE A 73 14.62 2.55 7.63
C ILE A 73 15.74 3.21 8.43
N PHE A 74 15.73 3.00 9.74
CA PHE A 74 16.66 3.65 10.66
C PHE A 74 17.12 2.66 11.73
N PRO A 75 18.29 2.88 12.36
CA PRO A 75 18.71 2.09 13.52
C PRO A 75 17.64 2.06 14.61
N SER A 76 17.39 0.88 15.19
CA SER A 76 16.32 0.67 16.18
C SER A 76 16.55 1.42 17.49
N ASP A 77 17.80 1.81 17.79
CA ASP A 77 18.20 2.55 18.99
C ASP A 77 18.10 4.08 18.82
N THR A 78 17.64 4.55 17.66
CA THR A 78 17.69 5.97 17.29
C THR A 78 16.33 6.46 16.83
N THR A 79 15.90 7.63 17.35
CA THR A 79 14.73 8.33 16.80
C THR A 79 15.07 8.92 15.43
N PRO A 80 14.29 8.62 14.37
CA PRO A 80 14.55 9.17 13.04
C PRO A 80 14.50 10.70 12.99
N PRO A 81 15.22 11.34 12.07
CA PRO A 81 15.13 12.78 11.88
C PRO A 81 13.72 13.18 11.43
N LEU A 82 13.30 14.40 11.78
CA LEU A 82 11.99 14.97 11.44
C LEU A 82 10.79 14.25 12.07
N VAL A 83 11.03 13.45 13.12
CA VAL A 83 10.01 13.01 14.07
C VAL A 83 9.87 14.08 15.14
N GLU A 84 8.71 14.73 15.17
CA GLU A 84 8.35 15.63 16.27
C GLU A 84 7.66 14.76 17.35
N ALA A 85 8.17 14.78 18.59
CA ALA A 85 7.74 13.87 19.66
C ALA A 85 6.22 13.90 19.92
N ASP A 86 5.56 15.05 19.70
CA ASP A 86 4.11 15.21 19.89
C ASP A 86 3.27 14.81 18.68
N LYS A 87 3.90 14.25 17.62
CA LYS A 87 3.23 13.84 16.37
C LYS A 87 3.34 12.35 16.09
N GLU A 88 3.92 11.58 17.00
CA GLU A 88 3.83 10.14 16.93
C GLU A 88 2.38 9.70 17.11
N THR A 89 1.98 8.67 16.38
CA THR A 89 0.60 8.21 16.34
C THR A 89 0.56 6.69 16.34
N ASP A 90 -0.55 6.14 16.82
CA ASP A 90 -0.78 4.70 16.87
C ASP A 90 -0.71 4.07 15.47
N GLU A 91 -0.17 2.84 15.39
CA GLU A 91 -0.14 2.03 14.17
C GLU A 91 -1.53 1.88 13.52
N LEU A 92 -2.59 1.89 14.33
CA LEU A 92 -3.98 1.85 13.88
C LEU A 92 -4.30 3.02 12.94
N ASN A 93 -3.77 4.22 13.17
CA ASN A 93 -4.02 5.36 12.28
C ASN A 93 -3.38 5.16 10.92
N TYR A 94 -2.18 4.56 10.89
CA TYR A 94 -1.53 4.19 9.63
C TYR A 94 -2.31 3.09 8.90
N LEU A 95 -2.75 2.06 9.64
CA LEU A 95 -3.56 0.96 9.10
C LEU A 95 -4.86 1.47 8.49
N LEU A 96 -5.64 2.27 9.22
CA LEU A 96 -6.89 2.88 8.73
C LEU A 96 -6.65 3.69 7.46
N ARG A 97 -5.55 4.45 7.40
CA ARG A 97 -5.21 5.24 6.22
C ARG A 97 -4.89 4.39 5.00
N ARG A 98 -4.15 3.28 5.16
CA ARG A 98 -3.91 2.32 4.06
C ARG A 98 -5.21 1.67 3.59
N VAL A 99 -5.99 1.20 4.56
CA VAL A 99 -7.22 0.47 4.35
C VAL A 99 -8.24 1.35 3.61
N GLU A 100 -8.38 2.63 3.98
CA GLU A 100 -9.19 3.61 3.25
C GLU A 100 -8.79 3.74 1.77
N LYS A 101 -7.49 3.66 1.47
CA LYS A 101 -6.96 3.77 0.11
C LYS A 101 -6.89 2.43 -0.61
N GLY A 102 -7.40 1.35 -0.01
CA GLY A 102 -7.39 0.02 -0.61
C GLY A 102 -5.97 -0.52 -0.83
N VAL A 103 -5.02 -0.15 0.04
CA VAL A 103 -3.61 -0.57 -0.06
C VAL A 103 -3.36 -1.75 0.89
N PRO A 104 -3.31 -3.00 0.38
CA PRO A 104 -3.01 -4.14 1.21
C PRO A 104 -1.54 -4.16 1.65
N GLU A 105 -1.27 -4.70 2.83
CA GLU A 105 0.08 -4.89 3.37
C GLU A 105 0.17 -6.14 4.24
N GLY A 106 1.27 -6.88 4.10
CA GLY A 106 1.55 -8.04 4.94
C GLY A 106 0.73 -9.28 4.60
N SER A 107 1.06 -10.39 5.26
CA SER A 107 0.47 -11.70 4.98
C SER A 107 -0.94 -11.89 5.53
N THR A 108 -1.37 -11.03 6.45
CA THR A 108 -2.74 -11.00 6.97
C THR A 108 -3.72 -10.49 5.92
N GLU A 109 -3.29 -9.55 5.08
CA GLU A 109 -4.11 -8.95 4.04
C GLU A 109 -3.85 -9.56 2.66
N ILE A 110 -2.65 -10.11 2.42
CA ILE A 110 -2.23 -10.77 1.17
C ILE A 110 -1.83 -12.23 1.47
N PRO A 111 -2.75 -13.19 1.34
CA PRO A 111 -2.50 -14.60 1.64
C PRO A 111 -1.36 -15.18 0.77
N LYS A 112 -0.38 -15.79 1.42
CA LYS A 112 0.76 -16.42 0.75
C LYS A 112 0.29 -17.62 -0.07
N GLY A 113 0.74 -17.73 -1.32
CA GLY A 113 0.46 -18.87 -2.20
C GLY A 113 -0.93 -18.88 -2.85
N GLU A 114 -1.89 -18.12 -2.32
CA GLU A 114 -3.26 -18.05 -2.84
C GLU A 114 -3.56 -16.72 -3.53
N ALA A 115 -2.93 -15.62 -3.09
CA ALA A 115 -3.21 -14.30 -3.64
C ALA A 115 -2.73 -14.16 -5.09
N ILE A 116 -3.65 -13.79 -5.99
CA ILE A 116 -3.31 -13.38 -7.35
C ILE A 116 -3.01 -11.88 -7.34
N PRO A 117 -1.77 -11.43 -7.63
CA PRO A 117 -1.35 -10.02 -7.49
C PRO A 117 -2.28 -8.99 -8.12
N LEU A 118 -2.87 -9.32 -9.28
CA LEU A 118 -3.79 -8.42 -9.99
C LEU A 118 -5.14 -8.23 -9.26
N GLU A 119 -5.60 -9.22 -8.50
CA GLU A 119 -6.82 -9.12 -7.68
C GLU A 119 -6.61 -8.22 -6.45
N TYR A 120 -5.37 -8.06 -6.00
CA TYR A 120 -4.98 -7.22 -4.86
C TYR A 120 -4.53 -5.81 -5.30
N ASN A 121 -4.86 -5.41 -6.52
CA ASN A 121 -4.50 -4.13 -7.14
C ASN A 121 -2.98 -3.85 -7.20
N LEU A 122 -2.13 -4.87 -7.08
CA LEU A 122 -0.67 -4.67 -6.99
C LEU A 122 -0.06 -4.05 -8.26
N ALA A 123 -0.69 -4.24 -9.43
CA ALA A 123 -0.31 -3.54 -10.65
C ALA A 123 -0.53 -2.01 -10.55
N GLY A 124 -1.63 -1.58 -9.92
CA GLY A 124 -1.94 -0.17 -9.70
C GLY A 124 -1.17 0.47 -8.53
N LEU A 125 -0.45 -0.33 -7.75
CA LEU A 125 0.37 0.10 -6.62
C LEU A 125 1.87 0.03 -6.94
N ASN A 126 2.21 0.07 -8.25
CA ASN A 126 3.59 0.05 -8.76
C ASN A 126 4.42 -1.18 -8.34
N ALA A 127 3.76 -2.29 -7.97
CA ALA A 127 4.46 -3.51 -7.51
C ALA A 127 4.84 -4.47 -8.66
N ILE A 128 4.26 -4.26 -9.85
CA ILE A 128 4.47 -5.12 -11.03
C ILE A 128 4.96 -4.24 -12.17
N SER A 129 6.08 -4.64 -12.78
CA SER A 129 6.53 -4.09 -14.04
C SER A 129 6.34 -5.16 -15.11
N PHE A 130 5.67 -4.78 -16.20
CA PHE A 130 5.41 -5.67 -17.34
C PHE A 130 6.56 -5.67 -18.36
N ASP A 131 7.46 -4.68 -18.28
CA ASP A 131 8.55 -4.45 -19.23
C ASP A 131 9.94 -4.87 -18.70
N LYS A 132 10.01 -5.40 -17.46
CA LYS A 132 11.26 -5.90 -16.88
C LYS A 132 11.58 -7.32 -17.34
N GLY A 133 12.82 -7.73 -17.09
CA GLY A 133 13.31 -9.09 -17.37
C GLY A 133 12.54 -10.21 -16.64
N CYS A 134 12.84 -11.45 -17.01
CA CYS A 134 12.13 -12.63 -16.54
C CYS A 134 12.12 -12.78 -15.01
N TYR A 135 10.94 -12.93 -14.41
CA TYR A 135 10.78 -13.26 -12.99
C TYR A 135 9.76 -14.40 -12.77
N VAL A 136 9.84 -15.07 -11.63
CA VAL A 136 8.98 -16.22 -11.29
C VAL A 136 7.50 -15.82 -11.32
N GLY A 137 6.69 -16.58 -12.06
CA GLY A 137 5.25 -16.33 -12.19
C GLY A 137 4.85 -15.26 -13.20
N GLN A 138 5.81 -14.63 -13.91
CA GLN A 138 5.53 -13.57 -14.88
C GLN A 138 4.53 -13.97 -15.96
N GLU A 139 4.61 -15.20 -16.48
CA GLU A 139 3.73 -15.62 -17.58
C GLU A 139 2.25 -15.62 -17.17
N LEU A 140 1.93 -16.10 -15.95
CA LEU A 140 0.57 -16.08 -15.44
C LEU A 140 0.07 -14.64 -15.25
N ILE A 141 0.92 -13.76 -14.72
CA ILE A 141 0.59 -12.35 -14.48
C ILE A 141 0.38 -11.61 -15.80
N ALA A 142 1.30 -11.74 -16.75
CA ALA A 142 1.21 -11.10 -18.06
C ALA A 142 -0.01 -11.59 -18.85
N ARG A 143 -0.27 -12.91 -18.88
CA ARG A 143 -1.44 -13.49 -19.54
C ARG A 143 -2.75 -12.94 -18.97
N THR A 144 -2.84 -12.88 -17.64
CA THR A 144 -4.03 -12.35 -16.96
C THR A 144 -4.19 -10.85 -17.20
N HIS A 145 -3.10 -10.10 -17.28
CA HIS A 145 -3.12 -8.66 -17.57
C HIS A 145 -3.58 -8.34 -19.00
N HIS A 146 -3.04 -9.04 -20.02
CA HIS A 146 -3.31 -8.73 -21.43
C HIS A 146 -4.58 -9.38 -21.99
N HIS A 147 -4.91 -10.57 -21.52
CA HIS A 147 -5.99 -11.39 -22.10
C HIS A 147 -7.00 -11.87 -21.06
N GLY A 148 -6.69 -11.73 -19.77
CA GLY A 148 -7.59 -12.12 -18.70
C GLY A 148 -8.60 -11.03 -18.37
N VAL A 149 -9.70 -11.44 -17.75
CA VAL A 149 -10.60 -10.53 -17.04
C VAL A 149 -10.34 -10.72 -15.56
N ILE A 150 -9.90 -9.66 -14.88
CA ILE A 150 -9.78 -9.64 -13.42
C ILE A 150 -11.21 -9.60 -12.87
N ARG A 151 -11.69 -10.73 -12.37
CA ARG A 151 -13.07 -10.85 -11.87
C ARG A 151 -13.20 -10.45 -10.41
N LYS A 152 -12.16 -10.63 -9.61
CA LYS A 152 -12.17 -10.29 -8.19
C LYS A 152 -11.18 -9.17 -7.94
N ARG A 153 -11.59 -8.18 -7.16
CA ARG A 153 -10.71 -7.10 -6.73
C ARG A 153 -10.92 -6.77 -5.29
N LEU A 154 -9.83 -6.41 -4.65
CA LEU A 154 -9.78 -5.92 -3.30
C LEU A 154 -10.29 -4.44 -3.25
N PHE A 155 -11.27 -4.15 -2.39
CA PHE A 155 -11.96 -2.85 -2.25
C PHE A 155 -12.18 -2.45 -0.80
N ALA A 156 -11.93 -1.19 -0.44
CA ALA A 156 -12.31 -0.66 0.88
C ALA A 156 -13.85 -0.56 1.04
N LEU A 157 -14.37 -0.95 2.20
CA LEU A 157 -15.79 -1.06 2.53
C LEU A 157 -16.11 -0.25 3.78
N ARG A 158 -17.12 0.62 3.69
CA ARG A 158 -17.74 1.27 4.85
C ARG A 158 -19.05 0.54 5.16
N PHE A 159 -19.31 0.35 6.45
CA PHE A 159 -20.53 -0.31 6.92
C PHE A 159 -21.50 0.74 7.43
N PHE A 160 -22.77 0.56 7.10
CA PHE A 160 -23.84 1.44 7.52
C PHE A 160 -24.96 0.61 8.14
N ASP A 161 -25.58 1.12 9.20
CA ASP A 161 -26.80 0.53 9.75
C ASP A 161 -28.00 0.72 8.80
N ASN A 162 -29.14 0.17 9.21
CA ASN A 162 -30.39 0.30 8.45
C ASN A 162 -30.83 1.77 8.28
N ASN A 163 -30.43 2.65 9.20
CA ASN A 163 -30.73 4.08 9.18
C ASN A 163 -29.72 4.88 8.34
N GLY A 164 -28.71 4.23 7.75
CA GLY A 164 -27.68 4.88 6.95
C GLY A 164 -26.60 5.60 7.77
N LYS A 165 -26.53 5.33 9.08
CA LYS A 165 -25.44 5.81 9.93
C LYS A 165 -24.25 4.88 9.77
N GLU A 166 -23.06 5.44 9.58
CA GLU A 166 -21.83 4.66 9.54
C GLU A 166 -21.65 3.96 10.90
N VAL A 167 -21.41 2.66 10.84
CA VAL A 167 -21.18 1.84 12.02
C VAL A 167 -19.75 1.35 12.01
N GLU A 168 -19.10 1.55 13.15
CA GLU A 168 -17.88 0.85 13.48
C GLU A 168 -18.34 -0.51 14.03
N GLN A 169 -18.10 -1.60 13.29
CA GLN A 169 -18.40 -2.97 13.73
C GLN A 169 -17.23 -3.90 13.37
N GLU A 170 -16.85 -4.81 14.29
CA GLU A 170 -16.02 -5.96 13.92
C GLU A 170 -16.88 -6.94 13.15
N VAL A 171 -16.47 -7.19 11.93
CA VAL A 171 -16.90 -8.32 11.13
C VAL A 171 -15.84 -9.43 11.26
N ALA A 172 -16.20 -10.70 11.18
CA ALA A 172 -15.18 -11.76 11.16
C ALA A 172 -14.49 -11.80 9.77
N PRO A 173 -13.18 -12.11 9.69
CA PRO A 173 -12.58 -12.50 8.41
C PRO A 173 -13.32 -13.69 7.83
N GLY A 174 -13.54 -13.68 6.52
CA GLY A 174 -14.33 -14.68 5.82
C GLY A 174 -15.84 -14.42 5.83
N SER A 175 -16.34 -13.44 6.59
CA SER A 175 -17.75 -13.05 6.51
C SER A 175 -18.14 -12.68 5.07
N GLU A 176 -19.32 -13.14 4.68
CA GLU A 176 -19.81 -12.95 3.32
C GLU A 176 -20.34 -11.53 3.12
N VAL A 177 -19.98 -10.96 1.98
CA VAL A 177 -20.59 -9.71 1.50
C VAL A 177 -21.65 -10.10 0.49
N VAL A 178 -22.88 -9.70 0.75
CA VAL A 178 -24.04 -9.98 -0.11
C VAL A 178 -24.57 -8.71 -0.75
N ASP A 179 -25.12 -8.84 -1.95
CA ASP A 179 -25.82 -7.77 -2.63
C ASP A 179 -27.21 -7.58 -2.00
N ALA A 180 -27.50 -6.35 -1.54
CA ALA A 180 -28.73 -6.06 -0.81
C ALA A 180 -30.01 -6.26 -1.64
N SER A 181 -29.93 -6.19 -2.97
CA SER A 181 -31.10 -6.33 -3.86
C SER A 181 -31.40 -7.78 -4.22
N SER A 182 -30.36 -8.58 -4.42
CA SER A 182 -30.47 -9.95 -4.94
C SER A 182 -30.18 -11.03 -3.90
N ASN A 183 -29.68 -10.66 -2.71
CA ASN A 183 -29.22 -11.55 -1.65
C ASN A 183 -28.14 -12.55 -2.10
N ASN A 184 -27.49 -12.29 -3.24
CA ASN A 184 -26.41 -13.12 -3.74
C ASN A 184 -25.09 -12.72 -3.09
N LYS A 185 -24.24 -13.70 -2.79
CA LYS A 185 -22.87 -13.46 -2.38
C LYS A 185 -22.09 -12.78 -3.50
N ILE A 186 -21.52 -11.61 -3.19
CA ILE A 186 -20.67 -10.83 -4.10
C ILE A 186 -19.21 -10.78 -3.64
N GLY A 187 -18.93 -11.24 -2.42
CA GLY A 187 -17.60 -11.14 -1.86
C GLY A 187 -17.41 -11.75 -0.49
N SER A 188 -16.22 -11.53 0.06
CA SER A 188 -15.87 -11.85 1.44
C SER A 188 -14.95 -10.80 2.02
N VAL A 189 -14.97 -10.69 3.34
CA VAL A 189 -14.13 -9.77 4.11
C VAL A 189 -12.78 -10.41 4.43
N ASN A 190 -11.66 -9.75 4.15
CA ASN A 190 -10.33 -10.37 4.30
C ASN A 190 -9.69 -10.22 5.70
N ASN A 191 -9.97 -9.18 6.47
CA ASN A 191 -9.27 -8.91 7.75
C ASN A 191 -10.21 -8.44 8.88
N ARG A 192 -9.75 -8.49 10.15
CA ARG A 192 -10.48 -8.17 11.41
C ARG A 192 -10.63 -6.68 11.72
N THR A 193 -9.84 -5.79 11.13
CA THR A 193 -9.77 -4.42 11.68
C THR A 193 -11.01 -3.58 11.35
N TRP A 194 -11.47 -2.84 12.36
CA TRP A 194 -12.60 -1.93 12.35
C TRP A 194 -12.37 -0.76 11.38
N VAL A 195 -13.44 -0.40 10.64
CA VAL A 195 -13.63 0.73 9.72
C VAL A 195 -12.76 0.77 8.45
N LEU A 196 -13.45 0.75 7.29
CA LEU A 196 -12.95 0.79 5.90
C LEU A 196 -12.42 -0.52 5.28
N ARG A 197 -12.93 -1.67 5.71
CA ARG A 197 -12.40 -3.00 5.35
C ARG A 197 -12.21 -3.29 3.89
N VAL A 198 -11.11 -3.95 3.58
CA VAL A 198 -10.84 -4.38 2.21
C VAL A 198 -11.56 -5.70 1.90
N GLY A 199 -12.67 -5.64 1.16
CA GLY A 199 -13.44 -6.79 0.68
C GLY A 199 -13.12 -7.14 -0.78
N SER A 200 -13.21 -8.41 -1.14
CA SER A 200 -13.07 -8.83 -2.54
C SER A 200 -14.43 -8.84 -3.23
N ILE A 201 -14.68 -8.01 -4.26
CA ILE A 201 -15.96 -7.98 -4.98
C ILE A 201 -15.79 -8.54 -6.40
N GLU A 202 -16.74 -9.39 -6.82
CA GLU A 202 -16.81 -9.84 -8.21
C GLU A 202 -17.28 -8.71 -9.16
N THR A 203 -16.40 -8.25 -10.05
CA THR A 203 -16.62 -7.08 -10.92
C THR A 203 -17.49 -7.48 -12.12
N ARG A 204 -18.82 -7.48 -11.92
CA ARG A 204 -19.77 -7.47 -13.04
C ARG A 204 -20.85 -6.38 -12.99
N ARG A 205 -21.18 -5.78 -11.82
CA ARG A 205 -22.17 -4.68 -11.76
C ARG A 205 -22.32 -3.92 -10.43
N SER A 206 -21.57 -4.21 -9.38
CA SER A 206 -21.94 -3.82 -8.01
C SER A 206 -21.13 -2.63 -7.48
N LEU A 207 -21.46 -1.41 -7.90
CA LEU A 207 -20.94 -0.17 -7.30
C LEU A 207 -21.97 0.55 -6.40
N GLU A 208 -23.16 -0.01 -6.19
CA GLU A 208 -24.21 0.63 -5.39
C GLU A 208 -24.41 -0.07 -4.04
N ARG A 209 -24.01 0.64 -2.97
CA ARG A 209 -24.43 0.50 -1.57
C ARG A 209 -24.54 -0.94 -1.03
N VAL A 210 -23.42 -1.44 -0.50
CA VAL A 210 -23.43 -2.60 0.40
C VAL A 210 -24.03 -2.17 1.74
N LYS A 211 -25.25 -2.63 2.03
CA LYS A 211 -25.84 -2.65 3.39
C LYS A 211 -25.83 -4.10 3.87
N GLN A 212 -25.33 -4.36 5.07
CA GLN A 212 -25.39 -5.71 5.64
C GLN A 212 -26.51 -5.78 6.69
N ILE A 213 -27.23 -6.90 6.69
CA ILE A 213 -28.21 -7.30 7.72
C ILE A 213 -27.59 -8.46 8.51
N GLU A 214 -27.74 -8.42 9.84
CA GLU A 214 -27.21 -9.35 10.84
C GLU A 214 -27.75 -10.79 10.73
N HIS A 215 -27.01 -11.73 11.33
CA HIS A 215 -27.56 -12.77 12.20
C HIS A 215 -26.83 -12.73 13.53
#